data_AF-A0A7Y8ARF8-F1
#
_entry.id   AF-A0A7Y8ARF8-F1
#
_cell.length_a   1.000
_cell.length_b   1.000
_cell.length_c   1.000
_cell.angle_alpha   90.00
_cell.angle_beta   90.00
_cell.angle_gamma   90.00
#
_symmetry.space_group_name_H-M   'P 1'
#
loop_
_entity.id
_entity.type
_entity.pdbx_description
1 polymer ?
#
loop_
_entity_poly.entity_id
_entity_poly.type
_entity_poly.pdbx_seq_one_letter_code
_entity_poly.pdbx_strand_id
1 'polypeptide(L)'
;MHFLQSECAKQTFIFYIAQDLDQLIKIDVQQLVSELSTARNWSVSPPNYIENIDEGGLEIVGGVLEIYSALGPRTLPVDLDSRSLDDVEALIVAVRVLSEVKSISFEFQLGSTYVGCIDNGIIDRVLHEGLLIPWRENLKRKT
;
A
#
# COMPACT_ATOMS: atom_id res chain seq x y z
N MET A 1 18.13 -2.43 -23.64
CA MET A 1 18.24 -3.63 -22.79
C MET A 1 16.84 -4.03 -22.39
N HIS A 2 16.45 -5.29 -22.62
CA HIS A 2 15.14 -5.79 -22.20
C HIS A 2 15.24 -6.15 -20.71
N PHE A 3 14.67 -5.32 -19.83
CA PHE A 3 14.60 -5.63 -18.40
C PHE A 3 13.55 -6.73 -18.24
N LEU A 4 13.96 -7.92 -17.80
CA LEU A 4 13.01 -8.95 -17.39
C LEU A 4 12.42 -8.51 -16.05
N GLN A 5 11.11 -8.25 -16.02
CA GLN A 5 10.38 -7.84 -14.81
C GLN A 5 10.60 -8.80 -13.63
N SER A 6 10.90 -10.06 -13.90
CA SER A 6 11.23 -11.10 -12.92
C SER A 6 12.55 -10.91 -12.17
N GLU A 7 13.47 -10.04 -12.65
CA GLU A 7 14.76 -9.77 -12.00
C GLU A 7 14.72 -8.57 -11.05
N CYS A 8 13.63 -7.79 -11.05
CA CYS A 8 13.51 -6.63 -10.16
C CYS A 8 13.17 -7.10 -8.75
N ALA A 9 13.91 -6.60 -7.76
CA ALA A 9 13.56 -6.82 -6.36
C ALA A 9 12.14 -6.29 -6.09
N LYS A 10 11.44 -6.92 -5.16
CA LYS A 10 10.08 -6.59 -4.78
C LYS A 10 10.01 -6.24 -3.31
N GLN A 11 8.99 -5.49 -2.93
CA GLN A 11 8.71 -5.14 -1.55
C GLN A 11 7.20 -5.05 -1.32
N THR A 12 6.79 -5.24 -0.08
CA THR A 12 5.38 -5.21 0.32
C THR A 12 4.98 -3.81 0.78
N PHE A 13 3.86 -3.31 0.29
CA PHE A 13 3.16 -2.17 0.84
C PHE A 13 1.92 -2.69 1.57
N ILE A 14 1.90 -2.57 2.89
CA ILE A 14 0.90 -3.16 3.77
C ILE A 14 0.08 -2.01 4.36
N PHE A 15 -1.22 -2.20 4.45
CA PHE A 15 -2.07 -1.39 5.31
C PHE A 15 -2.79 -2.31 6.30
N TYR A 16 -3.02 -1.84 7.52
CA TYR A 16 -3.80 -2.56 8.52
C TYR A 16 -4.56 -1.57 9.41
N ILE A 17 -5.61 -2.07 10.04
CA ILE A 17 -6.46 -1.28 10.92
C ILE A 17 -5.70 -1.00 12.22
N ALA A 18 -5.74 0.26 12.67
CA ALA A 18 -5.04 0.75 13.86
C ALA A 18 -6.02 1.19 14.96
N GLN A 19 -7.07 0.38 15.17
CA GLN A 19 -8.08 0.58 16.19
C GLN A 19 -8.73 -0.77 16.55
N ASP A 20 -9.64 -0.74 17.52
CA ASP A 20 -10.41 -1.93 17.91
C ASP A 20 -11.16 -2.51 16.70
N LEU A 21 -11.04 -3.83 16.56
CA LEU A 21 -11.66 -4.58 15.49
C LEU A 21 -13.04 -5.09 15.90
N ASP A 22 -14.01 -4.89 15.02
CA ASP A 22 -15.27 -5.61 15.05
C ASP A 22 -15.49 -6.38 13.74
N GLN A 23 -16.49 -7.26 13.75
CA GLN A 23 -16.78 -8.11 12.59
C GLN A 23 -17.20 -7.32 11.35
N LEU A 24 -17.82 -6.15 11.51
CA LEU A 24 -18.28 -5.31 10.40
C LEU A 24 -17.08 -4.65 9.71
N ILE A 25 -16.14 -4.13 10.49
CA ILE A 25 -14.89 -3.55 10.01
C ILE A 25 -14.09 -4.57 9.19
N LYS A 26 -14.02 -5.82 9.66
CA LYS A 26 -13.35 -6.91 8.91
C LYS A 26 -14.00 -7.16 7.55
N ILE A 27 -15.33 -7.25 7.53
CA ILE A 27 -16.09 -7.47 6.30
C ILE A 27 -15.87 -6.30 5.33
N ASP A 28 -15.89 -5.06 5.84
CA ASP A 28 -15.66 -3.86 5.02
C ASP A 28 -14.24 -3.86 4.40
N VAL A 29 -13.20 -4.24 5.16
CA VAL A 29 -11.83 -4.33 4.62
C VAL A 29 -11.67 -5.50 3.66
N GLN A 30 -12.24 -6.66 3.96
CA GLN A 30 -12.22 -7.80 3.05
C GLN A 30 -12.89 -7.46 1.72
N GLN A 31 -14.03 -6.76 1.76
CA GLN A 31 -14.74 -6.29 0.58
C GLN A 31 -13.90 -5.28 -0.21
N LEU A 32 -13.30 -4.30 0.47
CA LEU A 32 -12.39 -3.32 -0.16
C LEU A 32 -11.27 -4.01 -0.93
N VAL A 33 -10.59 -4.98 -0.31
CA VAL A 33 -9.47 -5.68 -0.95
C VAL A 33 -9.97 -6.54 -2.12
N SER A 34 -11.12 -7.21 -1.98
CA SER A 34 -11.74 -7.97 -3.06
C SER A 34 -12.06 -7.08 -4.27
N GLU A 35 -12.64 -5.90 -4.05
CA GLU A 35 -12.94 -4.94 -5.12
C GLU A 35 -11.65 -4.46 -5.79
N LEU A 36 -10.65 -4.04 -5.01
CA LEU A 36 -9.36 -3.59 -5.52
C LEU A 36 -8.65 -4.66 -6.35
N SER A 37 -8.73 -5.94 -5.93
CA SER A 37 -8.07 -7.04 -6.63
C SER A 37 -8.55 -7.22 -8.07
N THR A 38 -9.76 -6.78 -8.39
CA THR A 38 -10.38 -6.89 -9.72
C THR A 38 -10.51 -5.55 -10.46
N ALA A 39 -10.27 -4.43 -9.78
CA ALA A 39 -10.49 -3.09 -10.31
C ALA A 39 -9.50 -2.67 -11.42
N ARG A 40 -8.28 -3.24 -11.42
CA ARG A 40 -7.22 -2.87 -12.37
C ARG A 40 -6.22 -3.98 -12.61
N ASN A 41 -5.39 -3.78 -13.62
CA ASN A 41 -4.16 -4.56 -13.81
C ASN A 41 -3.07 -3.96 -12.91
N TRP A 42 -2.67 -4.71 -11.90
CA TRP A 42 -1.62 -4.34 -10.95
C TRP A 42 -0.24 -4.71 -11.50
N SER A 43 0.78 -3.93 -11.18
CA SER A 43 2.13 -4.04 -11.77
C SER A 43 2.86 -5.34 -11.43
N VAL A 44 2.58 -5.89 -10.24
CA VAL A 44 3.19 -7.13 -9.76
C VAL A 44 2.11 -8.18 -9.47
N SER A 45 1.24 -7.91 -8.50
CA SER A 45 0.09 -8.73 -8.16
C SER A 45 -1.02 -7.85 -7.58
N PRO A 46 -2.30 -8.26 -7.68
CA PRO A 46 -3.36 -7.57 -6.98
C PRO A 46 -3.15 -7.56 -5.45
N PRO A 47 -3.74 -6.59 -4.73
CA PRO A 47 -3.79 -6.59 -3.28
C PRO A 47 -4.43 -7.87 -2.73
N ASN A 48 -3.88 -8.41 -1.66
CA ASN A 48 -4.39 -9.58 -0.96
C ASN A 48 -4.83 -9.22 0.45
N TYR A 49 -5.96 -9.78 0.89
CA TYR A 49 -6.46 -9.57 2.24
C TYR A 49 -5.58 -10.33 3.24
N ILE A 50 -5.31 -9.70 4.38
CA ILE A 50 -4.58 -10.33 5.48
C ILE A 50 -5.40 -10.25 6.75
N GLU A 51 -5.44 -11.37 7.47
CA GLU A 51 -5.98 -11.50 8.81
C GLU A 51 -5.02 -12.44 9.56
N ASN A 52 -4.35 -11.90 10.57
CA ASN A 52 -3.37 -12.65 11.35
C ASN A 52 -3.44 -12.23 12.82
N ILE A 53 -2.91 -13.06 13.71
CA ILE A 53 -2.69 -12.73 15.11
C ILE A 53 -1.19 -12.53 15.29
N ASP A 54 -0.79 -11.37 15.81
CA ASP A 54 0.61 -11.08 16.08
C ASP A 54 1.14 -11.84 17.31
N GLU A 55 2.44 -11.70 17.59
CA GLU A 55 3.07 -12.37 18.73
C GLU A 55 2.50 -11.92 20.09
N GLY A 56 1.88 -10.73 20.13
CA GLY A 56 1.20 -10.18 21.30
C GLY A 56 -0.26 -10.65 21.46
N GLY A 57 -0.77 -11.45 20.52
CA GLY A 57 -2.16 -11.87 20.50
C GLY A 57 -3.12 -10.83 19.93
N LEU A 58 -2.61 -9.75 19.34
CA LEU A 58 -3.43 -8.73 18.69
C LEU A 58 -3.74 -9.16 17.26
N GLU A 59 -5.01 -8.99 16.91
CA GLU A 59 -5.48 -9.30 15.57
C GLU A 59 -5.15 -8.15 14.62
N ILE A 60 -4.48 -8.50 13.51
CA ILE A 60 -4.10 -7.61 12.42
C ILE A 60 -4.99 -7.93 11.23
N VAL A 61 -5.79 -6.95 10.82
CA VAL A 61 -6.65 -7.03 9.64
C VAL A 61 -6.31 -5.91 8.67
N GLY A 62 -6.17 -6.25 7.39
CA GLY A 62 -5.71 -5.29 6.40
C GLY A 62 -5.54 -5.87 5.00
N GLY A 63 -4.60 -5.30 4.25
CA GLY A 63 -4.23 -5.80 2.93
C GLY A 63 -2.76 -5.57 2.61
N VAL A 64 -2.24 -6.41 1.72
CA VAL A 64 -0.86 -6.34 1.22
C VAL A 64 -0.86 -6.19 -0.29
N LEU A 65 -0.10 -5.21 -0.78
CA LEU A 65 0.21 -5.01 -2.19
C LEU A 65 1.69 -5.27 -2.41
N GLU A 66 2.03 -6.07 -3.42
CA GLU A 66 3.42 -6.25 -3.85
C GLU A 66 3.78 -5.19 -4.90
N ILE A 67 4.91 -4.51 -4.72
CA ILE A 67 5.42 -3.51 -5.67
C ILE A 67 6.89 -3.77 -6.00
N TYR A 68 7.37 -3.18 -7.09
CA TYR A 68 8.80 -3.22 -7.40
C TYR A 68 9.57 -2.34 -6.41
N SER A 69 10.68 -2.87 -5.90
CA SER A 69 11.55 -2.16 -4.96
C SER A 69 12.58 -1.34 -5.71
N ALA A 70 12.69 -0.06 -5.33
CA ALA A 70 13.77 0.82 -5.76
C ALA A 70 15.02 0.72 -4.84
N LEU A 71 15.01 -0.13 -3.81
CA LEU A 71 16.05 -0.21 -2.77
C LEU A 71 17.20 -1.21 -3.08
N GLY A 72 17.30 -1.68 -4.33
CA GLY A 72 18.33 -2.63 -4.75
C GLY A 72 19.57 -1.98 -5.41
N PRO A 73 20.65 -2.76 -5.65
CA PRO A 73 21.86 -2.29 -6.34
C PRO A 73 21.61 -1.94 -7.83
N ARG A 74 20.47 -2.35 -8.38
CA ARG A 74 20.05 -2.04 -9.74
C ARG A 74 19.00 -0.94 -9.70
N THR A 75 19.22 0.12 -10.48
CA THR A 75 18.24 1.20 -10.66
C THR A 75 16.97 0.63 -11.29
N LEU A 76 15.84 0.77 -10.61
CA LEU A 76 14.54 0.39 -11.14
C LEU A 76 14.22 1.26 -12.38
N PRO A 77 13.81 0.66 -13.52
CA PRO A 77 13.37 1.41 -14.69
C PRO A 77 12.23 2.37 -14.35
N VAL A 78 12.27 3.58 -14.93
CA VAL A 78 11.30 4.67 -14.65
C VAL A 78 9.86 4.21 -14.87
N ASP A 79 9.61 3.44 -15.94
CA ASP A 79 8.27 2.93 -16.24
C ASP A 79 7.72 1.99 -15.15
N LEU A 80 8.57 1.14 -14.55
CA LEU A 80 8.16 0.22 -13.48
C LEU A 80 7.99 0.96 -12.15
N ASP A 81 8.86 1.92 -11.89
CA ASP A 81 8.82 2.79 -10.71
C ASP A 81 7.55 3.66 -10.72
N SER A 82 7.21 4.25 -11.88
CA SER A 82 5.99 5.03 -12.07
C SER A 82 4.72 4.19 -11.89
N ARG A 83 4.66 2.99 -12.48
CA ARG A 83 3.49 2.11 -12.31
C ARG A 83 3.33 1.62 -10.87
N SER A 84 4.44 1.41 -10.15
CA SER A 84 4.40 1.05 -8.73
C SER A 84 3.84 2.18 -7.89
N LEU A 85 4.20 3.43 -8.18
CA LEU A 85 3.60 4.59 -7.54
C LEU A 85 2.09 4.69 -7.86
N ASP A 86 1.68 4.52 -9.11
CA ASP A 86 0.27 4.55 -9.52
C ASP A 86 -0.58 3.49 -8.81
N ASP A 87 0.00 2.31 -8.54
CA ASP A 87 -0.65 1.24 -7.78
C ASP A 87 -0.80 1.63 -6.30
N VAL A 88 0.26 2.15 -5.68
CA VAL A 88 0.25 2.61 -4.28
C VAL A 88 -0.74 3.74 -4.07
N GLU A 89 -0.78 4.72 -4.96
CA GLU A 89 -1.72 5.84 -4.89
C GLU A 89 -3.16 5.38 -5.00
N ALA A 90 -3.46 4.46 -5.92
CA ALA A 90 -4.81 3.91 -6.06
C ALA A 90 -5.26 3.16 -4.80
N LEU A 91 -4.37 2.39 -4.18
CA LEU A 91 -4.65 1.71 -2.91
C LEU A 91 -4.92 2.72 -1.79
N ILE A 92 -4.05 3.74 -1.65
CA ILE A 92 -4.19 4.80 -0.62
C ILE A 92 -5.52 5.55 -0.78
N VAL A 93 -5.90 5.89 -2.01
CA VAL A 93 -7.18 6.57 -2.29
C VAL A 93 -8.36 5.70 -1.86
N ALA A 94 -8.34 4.40 -2.16
CA ALA A 94 -9.42 3.50 -1.80
C ALA A 94 -9.53 3.30 -0.27
N VAL A 95 -8.39 3.10 0.42
CA VAL A 95 -8.35 3.02 1.88
C VAL A 95 -8.81 4.34 2.53
N ARG A 96 -8.42 5.48 1.97
CA ARG A 96 -8.87 6.81 2.41
C ARG A 96 -10.39 6.92 2.37
N VAL A 97 -11.02 6.53 1.26
CA VAL A 97 -12.48 6.59 1.11
C VAL A 97 -13.16 5.71 2.15
N LEU A 98 -12.66 4.48 2.38
CA LEU A 98 -13.22 3.61 3.41
C LEU A 98 -13.06 4.23 4.81
N SER A 99 -11.87 4.75 5.12
CA SER A 99 -11.57 5.45 6.36
C SER A 99 -12.51 6.63 6.62
N GLU A 100 -12.80 7.43 5.58
CA GLU A 100 -13.72 8.57 5.66
C GLU A 100 -15.16 8.13 5.94
N VAL A 101 -15.64 7.10 5.23
CA VAL A 101 -17.03 6.63 5.33
C VAL A 101 -17.32 5.91 6.63
N LYS A 102 -16.34 5.15 7.14
CA LYS A 102 -16.51 4.26 8.31
C LYS A 102 -15.82 4.77 9.57
N SER A 103 -15.13 5.90 9.50
CA SER A 103 -14.32 6.43 10.61
C SER A 103 -13.30 5.39 11.13
N ILE A 104 -12.56 4.78 10.22
CA ILE A 104 -11.55 3.75 10.52
C ILE A 104 -10.15 4.34 10.38
N SER A 105 -9.31 4.16 11.40
CA SER A 105 -7.88 4.43 11.35
C SER A 105 -7.10 3.27 10.71
N PHE A 106 -6.21 3.61 9.79
CA PHE A 106 -5.30 2.67 9.12
C PHE A 106 -3.85 3.13 9.25
N GLU A 107 -2.95 2.19 9.50
CA GLU A 107 -1.51 2.39 9.40
C GLU A 107 -0.94 1.72 8.16
N PHE A 108 0.16 2.27 7.65
CA PHE A 108 0.83 1.80 6.45
C PHE A 108 2.27 1.44 6.73
N GLN A 109 2.72 0.35 6.11
CA GLN A 109 4.10 -0.10 6.13
C GLN A 109 4.63 -0.36 4.73
N LEU A 110 5.90 -0.05 4.51
CA LEU A 110 6.66 -0.42 3.34
C LEU A 110 7.80 -1.36 3.76
N GLY A 111 7.72 -2.62 3.35
CA GLY A 111 8.48 -3.70 3.96
C GLY A 111 8.15 -3.80 5.44
N SER A 112 9.15 -3.60 6.30
CA SER A 112 9.01 -3.52 7.76
C SER A 112 9.01 -2.10 8.31
N THR A 113 8.94 -1.08 7.44
CA THR A 113 9.09 0.32 7.83
C THR A 113 7.72 0.98 7.87
N TYR A 114 7.34 1.58 9.00
CA TYR A 114 6.16 2.43 9.07
C TYR A 114 6.31 3.64 8.15
N VAL A 115 5.28 3.92 7.34
CA VAL A 115 5.30 5.00 6.35
C VAL A 115 4.12 5.96 6.48
N GLY A 116 3.35 5.89 7.56
CA GLY A 116 2.30 6.85 7.88
C GLY A 116 0.94 6.20 8.11
N CYS A 117 -0.09 7.02 8.21
CA CYS A 117 -1.44 6.59 8.53
C CYS A 117 -2.51 7.39 7.78
N ILE A 118 -3.72 6.84 7.80
CA ILE A 118 -4.94 7.53 7.43
C ILE A 118 -5.89 7.43 8.62
N ASP A 119 -6.38 8.57 9.09
CA ASP A 119 -7.40 8.61 10.14
C ASP A 119 -8.58 9.45 9.67
N ASN A 120 -9.80 8.89 9.74
CA ASN A 120 -11.04 9.53 9.32
C ASN A 120 -10.95 10.17 7.90
N GLY A 121 -10.32 9.48 6.97
CA GLY A 121 -10.12 9.96 5.59
C GLY A 121 -9.02 11.01 5.41
N ILE A 122 -8.27 11.34 6.48
CA ILE A 122 -7.17 12.29 6.46
C ILE A 122 -5.85 11.52 6.33
N ILE A 123 -5.15 11.73 5.21
CA ILE A 123 -3.80 11.21 4.99
C ILE A 123 -2.84 12.04 5.85
N ASP A 124 -2.05 11.39 6.68
CA ASP A 124 -1.09 12.06 7.54
C ASP A 124 0.12 12.62 6.76
N ARG A 125 0.93 13.44 7.44
CA ARG A 125 2.11 14.05 6.81
C ARG A 125 3.19 13.02 6.50
N VAL A 126 3.33 11.95 7.28
CA VAL A 126 4.36 10.94 7.02
C VAL A 126 4.06 10.21 5.72
N LEU A 127 2.79 9.81 5.50
CA LEU A 127 2.40 9.15 4.25
C LEU A 127 2.46 10.10 3.06
N HIS A 128 1.99 11.34 3.23
CA HIS A 128 1.94 12.29 2.13
C HIS A 128 3.32 12.91 1.80
N GLU A 129 3.97 13.53 2.79
CA GLU A 129 5.23 14.26 2.62
C GLU A 129 6.47 13.36 2.77
N GLY A 130 6.35 12.24 3.49
CA GLY A 130 7.45 11.30 3.71
C GLY A 130 7.56 10.20 2.64
N LEU A 131 6.44 9.73 2.08
CA LEU A 131 6.43 8.70 1.03
C LEU A 131 6.06 9.26 -0.34
N LEU A 132 4.84 9.78 -0.50
CA LEU A 132 4.27 10.07 -1.83
C LEU A 132 4.97 11.23 -2.56
N ILE A 133 5.17 12.37 -1.90
CA ILE A 133 5.84 13.52 -2.52
C ILE A 133 7.28 13.18 -2.93
N PRO A 134 8.15 12.63 -2.05
CA PRO A 134 9.52 12.30 -2.43
C PRO A 134 9.60 11.31 -3.58
N TRP A 135 8.69 10.33 -3.63
CA TRP A 135 8.62 9.36 -4.72
C TRP A 135 8.26 10.03 -6.06
N ARG A 136 7.22 10.87 -6.09
CA ARG A 136 6.85 11.66 -7.28
C ARG A 136 8.01 12.53 -7.77
N GLU A 137 8.67 13.23 -6.87
CA GLU A 137 9.79 14.11 -7.22
C GLU A 137 11.01 13.33 -7.73
N ASN A 138 11.28 12.16 -7.18
CA ASN A 138 12.32 11.27 -7.69
C ASN A 138 12.02 10.80 -9.12
N LEU A 139 10.77 10.43 -9.43
CA LEU A 139 10.36 10.08 -10.79
C LEU A 139 10.52 11.25 -11.76
N LYS A 140 10.08 12.46 -11.38
CA LYS A 140 10.25 13.66 -12.21
C LYS A 140 11.71 13.99 -12.55
N ARG A 141 12.66 13.62 -11.68
CA ARG A 141 14.11 13.82 -11.92
C ARG A 141 14.71 12.78 -12.86
N LYS A 142 14.06 11.64 -13.03
CA LYS A 142 14.52 10.53 -13.88
C LYS A 142 13.95 10.59 -15.31
N THR A 143 12.87 11.36 -15.50
CA THR A 143 12.23 11.63 -16.81
C THR A 143 12.91 12.80 -17.51
#